data_AF-A0A948R066-F1
#
_entry.id   AF-A0A948R066-F1
#
_cell.length_a   1.000
_cell.length_b   1.000
_cell.length_c   1.000
_cell.angle_alpha   90.00
_cell.angle_beta   90.00
_cell.angle_gamma   90.00
#
_symmetry.space_group_name_H-M   'P 1'
#
loop_
_entity.id
_entity.type
_entity.pdbx_description
1 polymer ?
#
loop_
_entity_poly.entity_id
_entity_poly.type
_entity_poly.pdbx_seq_one_letter_code
_entity_poly.pdbx_strand_id
1 'polypeptide(L)'
;MQTSETRHSNDDSLLALDLIEAAWCRGKESGVPHELMAYAAVFAGMRDLVAIFGETAAAAMAKNLENRIKQGEFSGDVLPDGNVH
;
A
#
# COMPACT_ATOMS: atom_id res chain seq x y z
N MET A 1 10.25 -7.56 -31.53
CA MET A 1 9.38 -7.81 -30.36
C MET A 1 9.13 -6.46 -29.73
N GLN A 2 7.95 -5.87 -29.94
CA GLN A 2 7.63 -4.53 -29.45
C GLN A 2 7.40 -4.61 -27.94
N THR A 3 8.22 -3.91 -27.16
CA THR A 3 7.99 -3.69 -25.73
C THR A 3 6.84 -2.69 -25.62
N SER A 4 5.63 -3.21 -25.44
CA SER A 4 4.42 -2.43 -25.15
C SER A 4 4.61 -1.70 -23.82
N GLU A 5 4.92 -0.41 -23.93
CA GLU A 5 4.90 0.56 -22.84
C GLU A 5 3.51 0.51 -22.21
N THR A 6 3.40 -0.14 -21.04
CA THR A 6 2.13 -0.36 -20.36
C THR A 6 1.73 0.96 -19.70
N ARG A 7 1.02 1.82 -20.43
CA ARG A 7 0.26 2.90 -19.80
C ARG A 7 -0.92 2.26 -19.10
N HIS A 8 -0.79 2.06 -17.80
CA HIS A 8 -1.88 1.59 -16.96
C HIS A 8 -3.08 2.54 -17.15
N SER A 9 -4.21 2.00 -17.58
CA SER A 9 -5.47 2.76 -17.67
C SER A 9 -5.94 3.12 -16.25
N ASN A 10 -6.79 4.14 -16.11
CA ASN A 10 -7.53 4.34 -14.85
C ASN A 10 -8.30 3.08 -14.46
N ASP A 11 -8.75 2.29 -15.44
CA ASP A 11 -9.42 1.01 -15.22
C ASP A 11 -8.49 -0.02 -14.57
N ASP A 12 -7.19 -0.03 -14.90
CA ASP A 12 -6.21 -0.94 -14.29
C ASP A 12 -5.95 -0.57 -12.83
N SER A 13 -5.95 0.74 -12.52
CA SER A 13 -5.80 1.23 -11.16
C SER A 13 -7.00 0.89 -10.27
N LEU A 14 -8.22 1.02 -10.81
CA LEU A 14 -9.45 0.61 -10.12
C LEU A 14 -9.51 -0.90 -9.92
N LEU A 15 -9.15 -1.68 -10.95
CA LEU A 15 -9.07 -3.13 -10.84
C LEU A 15 -8.06 -3.59 -9.79
N ALA A 16 -6.88 -2.95 -9.72
CA ALA A 16 -5.89 -3.25 -8.70
C ALA A 16 -6.42 -2.98 -7.28
N LEU A 17 -7.16 -1.89 -7.09
CA LEU A 17 -7.82 -1.57 -5.82
C LEU A 17 -8.86 -2.64 -5.46
N ASP A 18 -9.76 -2.99 -6.38
CA ASP A 18 -10.79 -4.01 -6.17
C ASP A 18 -10.18 -5.37 -5.77
N LEU A 19 -9.06 -5.75 -6.39
CA LEU A 19 -8.34 -6.98 -6.06
C LEU A 19 -7.76 -6.96 -4.64
N ILE A 20 -7.20 -5.82 -4.22
CA ILE A 20 -6.69 -5.64 -2.86
C ILE A 20 -7.84 -5.66 -1.83
N GLU A 21 -8.95 -4.99 -2.10
CA GLU A 21 -10.14 -5.02 -1.23
C GLU A 21 -10.71 -6.44 -1.10
N ALA A 22 -10.81 -7.17 -2.21
CA ALA A 22 -11.25 -8.55 -2.21
C ALA A 22 -10.32 -9.46 -1.41
N ALA A 23 -9.00 -9.29 -1.54
CA ALA A 23 -8.03 -10.02 -0.72
C ALA A 23 -8.25 -9.76 0.76
N TRP A 24 -8.61 -8.53 1.12
CA TRP A 24 -8.89 -8.11 2.49
C TRP A 24 -10.13 -8.76 3.09
N CYS A 25 -11.22 -8.83 2.34
CA CYS A 25 -12.43 -9.55 2.75
C CYS A 25 -12.13 -11.03 2.99
N ARG A 26 -11.38 -11.68 2.08
CA ARG A 26 -11.01 -13.09 2.22
C ARG A 26 -10.14 -13.37 3.45
N GLY A 27 -9.20 -12.48 3.77
CA GLY A 27 -8.38 -12.67 4.96
C GLY A 27 -9.17 -12.52 6.26
N LYS A 28 -10.14 -11.59 6.32
CA LYS A 28 -11.10 -11.51 7.43
C LYS A 28 -11.90 -12.79 7.59
N GLU A 29 -12.45 -13.32 6.49
CA GLU A 29 -13.21 -14.58 6.48
C GLU A 29 -12.36 -15.78 6.92
N SER A 30 -11.06 -15.76 6.63
CA SER A 30 -10.10 -16.78 7.05
C SER A 30 -9.67 -16.66 8.51
N GLY A 31 -10.15 -15.65 9.24
CA GLY A 31 -9.78 -15.38 10.63
C GLY A 31 -8.42 -14.73 10.80
N VAL A 32 -7.83 -14.18 9.73
CA VAL A 32 -6.54 -13.47 9.80
C VAL A 32 -6.80 -12.06 10.36
N PRO A 33 -6.09 -11.66 11.44
CA PRO A 33 -6.13 -10.30 11.94
C PRO A 33 -5.76 -9.29 10.84
N HIS A 34 -6.54 -8.21 10.77
CA HIS A 34 -6.34 -7.10 9.84
C HIS A 34 -4.91 -6.53 9.89
N GLU A 35 -4.34 -6.43 11.09
CA GLU A 35 -2.96 -5.97 11.30
C GLU A 35 -1.92 -6.86 10.60
N LEU A 36 -2.07 -8.18 10.68
CA LEU A 36 -1.15 -9.13 10.03
C LEU A 36 -1.25 -9.04 8.51
N MET A 37 -2.46 -8.82 7.99
CA MET A 37 -2.63 -8.58 6.57
C MET A 37 -1.96 -7.26 6.12
N ALA A 38 -1.94 -6.23 6.96
CA ALA A 38 -1.33 -4.94 6.63
C ALA A 38 0.18 -5.08 6.54
N TYR A 39 0.80 -5.75 7.51
CA TYR A 39 2.22 -6.09 7.46
C TYR A 39 2.57 -6.91 6.21
N ALA A 40 1.74 -7.90 5.86
CA ALA A 40 1.95 -8.72 4.67
C ALA A 40 1.86 -7.90 3.37
N ALA A 41 0.89 -6.99 3.26
CA ALA A 41 0.73 -6.11 2.10
C ALA A 41 1.91 -5.15 1.95
N VAL A 42 2.36 -4.54 3.06
CA VAL A 42 3.55 -3.67 3.08
C VAL A 42 4.78 -4.45 2.62
N PHE A 43 5.00 -5.66 3.15
CA PHE A 43 6.13 -6.50 2.74
C PHE A 43 6.07 -6.86 1.25
N ALA A 44 4.92 -7.31 0.75
CA ALA A 44 4.74 -7.68 -0.64
C ALA A 44 4.99 -6.48 -1.57
N GLY A 45 4.40 -5.31 -1.27
CA GLY A 45 4.62 -4.09 -2.03
C GLY A 45 6.09 -3.64 -2.03
N MET A 46 6.76 -3.70 -0.88
CA MET A 46 8.18 -3.33 -0.79
C MET A 46 9.07 -4.28 -1.58
N ARG A 47 8.80 -5.58 -1.55
CA ARG A 47 9.53 -6.56 -2.36
C ARG A 47 9.42 -6.26 -3.85
N ASP A 48 8.22 -5.91 -4.32
CA ASP A 48 8.00 -5.61 -5.73
C ASP A 48 8.68 -4.29 -6.12
N LEU A 49 8.64 -3.27 -5.26
CA LEU A 49 9.36 -2.01 -5.47
C LEU A 49 10.88 -2.21 -5.52
N VAL A 50 11.44 -3.05 -4.65
CA VAL A 50 12.86 -3.43 -4.69
C VAL A 50 13.18 -4.18 -5.99
N ALA A 51 12.31 -5.07 -6.44
CA ALA A 51 12.54 -5.82 -7.69
C ALA A 51 12.53 -4.90 -8.93
N ILE A 52 11.68 -3.86 -8.94
CA ILE A 52 11.53 -2.94 -10.07
C ILE A 52 12.61 -1.84 -10.06
N PHE A 53 12.90 -1.27 -8.89
CA PHE A 53 13.72 -0.05 -8.75
C PHE A 53 15.05 -0.25 -8.03
N GLY A 54 15.25 -1.41 -7.37
CA GLY A 54 16.44 -1.72 -6.57
C GLY A 54 16.34 -1.25 -5.11
N GLU A 55 17.19 -1.85 -4.26
CA GLU A 55 17.22 -1.62 -2.81
C GLU A 55 17.41 -0.16 -2.42
N THR A 56 18.32 0.55 -3.09
CA THR A 56 18.63 1.96 -2.75
C THR A 56 17.46 2.89 -3.03
N ALA A 57 16.73 2.68 -4.13
CA ALA A 57 15.57 3.50 -4.49
C ALA A 57 14.39 3.23 -3.55
N ALA A 58 14.12 1.96 -3.24
CA ALA A 58 13.10 1.55 -2.27
C ALA A 58 13.39 2.11 -0.86
N ALA A 59 14.65 2.07 -0.41
CA ALA A 59 15.05 2.66 0.86
C ALA A 59 14.84 4.19 0.92
N ALA A 60 15.14 4.90 -0.18
CA ALA A 60 14.88 6.34 -0.27
C ALA A 60 13.38 6.67 -0.21
N MET A 61 12.54 5.86 -0.86
CA MET A 61 11.08 5.99 -0.78
C MET A 61 10.58 5.73 0.66
N ALA A 62 11.07 4.67 1.31
CA ALA A 62 10.70 4.34 2.68
C ALA A 62 11.07 5.45 3.67
N LYS A 63 12.21 6.13 3.47
CA LYS A 63 12.59 7.30 4.26
C LYS A 63 11.60 8.47 4.12
N ASN A 64 11.05 8.68 2.92
CA ASN A 64 10.01 9.68 2.71
C ASN A 64 8.69 9.23 3.38
N LEU A 65 8.35 7.94 3.28
CA LEU A 65 7.18 7.37 3.94
C LEU A 65 7.20 7.59 5.47
N GLU A 66 8.35 7.45 6.11
CA GLU A 66 8.52 7.77 7.54
C GLU A 66 8.09 9.21 7.86
N ASN A 67 8.50 10.18 7.04
CA ASN A 67 8.12 11.58 7.24
C ASN A 67 6.62 11.79 7.10
N ARG A 68 6.00 11.16 6.09
CA ARG A 68 4.55 11.23 5.83
C ARG A 68 3.72 10.63 6.98
N ILE A 69 4.18 9.51 7.53
CA ILE A 69 3.58 8.89 8.72
C ILE A 69 3.65 9.84 9.91
N LYS A 70 4.83 10.44 10.18
CA LYS A 70 4.99 11.41 11.27
C LYS A 70 4.16 12.68 11.10
N GLN A 71 3.86 13.06 9.86
CA GLN A 71 2.96 14.17 9.53
C GLN A 71 1.47 13.82 9.71
N GLY A 72 1.14 12.56 10.02
CA GLY A 72 -0.23 12.12 10.24
C GLY A 72 -1.03 11.91 8.96
N GLU A 73 -0.39 11.82 7.80
CA GLU A 73 -1.06 11.69 6.49
C GLU A 73 -1.97 10.44 6.40
N PHE A 74 -1.67 9.40 7.19
CA PHE A 74 -2.42 8.14 7.21
C PHE A 74 -3.36 8.00 8.41
N SER A 75 -3.37 8.95 9.34
CA SER A 75 -4.20 8.88 10.56
C SER A 75 -5.67 9.19 10.31
N GLY A 76 -6.07 9.42 9.06
CA GLY A 76 -7.36 9.99 8.72
C GLY A 76 -7.40 11.47 9.10
N ASP A 77 -8.26 12.23 8.42
CA ASP A 77 -8.52 13.63 8.72
C ASP A 77 -8.70 13.79 10.24
N VAL A 78 -7.82 14.56 10.89
CA VAL A 78 -7.98 14.92 12.30
C VAL A 78 -9.30 15.68 12.36
N LEU A 79 -10.36 15.00 12.81
CA LEU A 79 -11.56 15.71 13.23
C LEU A 79 -11.12 16.77 14.26
N PRO A 80 -11.66 18.01 14.21
CA PRO A 80 -11.18 19.13 15.02
C PRO A 80 -11.18 18.94 16.55
N ASP A 81 -11.64 17.78 17.06
CA ASP A 81 -12.04 17.61 18.45
C ASP A 81 -11.21 16.57 19.24
N GLY A 82 -10.05 16.14 18.72
CA GLY A 82 -8.98 15.58 19.56
C GLY A 82 -9.30 14.34 20.41
N ASN A 83 -10.29 13.51 20.04
CA ASN A 83 -10.60 12.27 20.75
C ASN A 83 -10.20 11.04 19.92
N VAL A 84 -9.26 10.27 20.47
CA VAL A 84 -8.90 8.93 20.02
C VAL A 84 -9.75 7.90 20.79
N HIS A 85 -10.28 6.90 20.09
CA HIS A 85 -10.78 5.67 20.72
C HIS A 85 -9.63 4.72 21.02
#